data_AF-A0A2E4JSX0-F1
#
_entry.id   AF-A0A2E4JSX0-F1
#
_cell.length_a   1.000
_cell.length_b   1.000
_cell.length_c   1.000
_cell.angle_alpha   90.00
_cell.angle_beta   90.00
_cell.angle_gamma   90.00
#
_symmetry.space_group_name_H-M   'P 1'
#
loop_
_entity.id
_entity.type
_entity.pdbx_description
1 polymer ?
#
loop_
_entity_poly.entity_id
_entity_poly.type
_entity_poly.pdbx_seq_one_letter_code
_entity_poly.pdbx_strand_id
1 'polypeptide(L)'
;MDSYVRVYDNILEADFCKSIIEKFEKYPEQHEKHQHGPMSFTQLDLGKHENWKDESAVIYNKLMGCVANYANDCNINPKHWPKDYGYESIRIKRYLPDGVDEFDSHVDVTNYKNARRFLVFFAYLDDNDEGGTHLSDYGIVSPCKKGSVLVFPPMWPWEHRGAKPVDKPKYMVGSYLHYV
;
A
#
# COMPACT_ATOMS: atom_id res chain seq x y z
N MET A 1 -20.45 -13.08 -5.46
CA MET A 1 -20.50 -11.81 -4.69
C MET A 1 -19.23 -11.05 -5.04
N ASP A 2 -19.27 -9.71 -5.15
CA ASP A 2 -18.06 -8.92 -5.46
C ASP A 2 -17.07 -8.97 -4.28
N SER A 3 -15.78 -9.10 -4.57
CA SER A 3 -14.73 -9.09 -3.55
C SER A 3 -14.40 -7.69 -3.04
N TYR A 4 -14.80 -6.63 -3.75
CA TYR A 4 -14.37 -5.26 -3.46
C TYR A 4 -12.84 -5.09 -3.48
N VAL A 5 -12.14 -5.95 -4.21
CA VAL A 5 -10.71 -5.84 -4.45
C VAL A 5 -10.50 -5.39 -5.88
N ARG A 6 -9.69 -4.35 -6.09
CA ARG A 6 -9.34 -3.85 -7.42
C ARG A 6 -7.83 -3.64 -7.53
N VAL A 7 -7.29 -3.97 -8.70
CA VAL A 7 -5.90 -3.67 -9.07
C VAL A 7 -5.94 -2.79 -10.30
N TYR A 8 -5.29 -1.63 -10.22
CA TYR A 8 -5.15 -0.69 -11.31
C TYR A 8 -3.70 -0.67 -11.78
N ASP A 9 -3.49 -0.98 -13.06
CA ASP A 9 -2.16 -0.97 -13.65
C ASP A 9 -1.76 0.42 -14.17
N ASN A 10 -0.46 0.67 -14.28
CA ASN A 10 0.13 1.86 -14.89
C ASN A 10 -0.34 3.19 -14.26
N ILE A 11 -0.54 3.21 -12.94
CA ILE A 11 -0.95 4.41 -12.21
C ILE A 11 0.25 5.32 -11.92
N LEU A 12 1.34 4.73 -11.41
CA LEU A 12 2.60 5.42 -11.22
C LEU A 12 3.52 5.15 -12.42
N GLU A 13 4.07 6.23 -12.97
CA GLU A 13 5.01 6.18 -14.08
C GLU A 13 6.29 5.44 -13.68
N ALA A 14 6.86 4.65 -14.59
CA ALA A 14 8.02 3.81 -14.30
C ALA A 14 9.24 4.64 -13.82
N ASP A 15 9.50 5.78 -14.45
CA ASP A 15 10.60 6.69 -14.07
C ASP A 15 10.37 7.31 -12.69
N PHE A 16 9.11 7.59 -12.34
CA PHE A 16 8.76 8.11 -11.01
C PHE A 16 8.92 7.04 -9.93
N CYS A 17 8.51 5.79 -10.20
CA CYS A 17 8.78 4.67 -9.31
C CYS A 17 10.28 4.49 -9.04
N LYS A 18 11.09 4.54 -10.10
CA LYS A 18 12.55 4.44 -10.00
C LYS A 18 13.15 5.58 -9.17
N SER A 19 12.74 6.83 -9.41
CA SER A 19 13.26 7.98 -8.67
C SER A 19 12.91 7.95 -7.18
N ILE A 20 11.72 7.44 -6.81
CA ILE A 20 11.34 7.22 -5.42
C ILE A 20 12.27 6.20 -4.75
N ILE A 21 12.55 5.06 -5.41
CA ILE A 21 13.45 4.03 -4.87
C ILE A 21 14.86 4.59 -4.69
N GLU A 22 15.41 5.27 -5.69
CA GLU A 22 16.75 5.87 -5.62
C GLU A 22 16.85 6.88 -4.48
N LYS A 23 15.81 7.71 -4.30
CA LYS A 23 15.75 8.67 -3.20
C LYS A 23 15.62 7.99 -1.84
N PHE A 24 14.83 6.92 -1.74
CA PHE A 24 14.71 6.14 -0.51
C PHE A 24 16.07 5.59 -0.09
N GLU A 25 16.83 4.98 -1.01
CA GLU A 25 18.16 4.43 -0.72
C GLU A 25 19.22 5.50 -0.42
N LYS A 26 19.03 6.73 -0.92
CA LYS A 26 19.93 7.85 -0.64
C LYS A 26 19.87 8.35 0.81
N TYR A 27 18.76 8.11 1.51
CA TYR A 27 18.51 8.66 2.85
C TYR A 27 18.22 7.56 3.91
N PRO A 28 19.19 6.64 4.17
CA PRO A 28 19.00 5.56 5.13
C PRO A 28 18.78 6.04 6.57
N GLU A 29 19.21 7.25 6.92
CA GLU A 29 18.97 7.86 8.23
C GLU A 29 17.51 8.21 8.50
N GLN A 30 16.68 8.24 7.45
CA GLN A 30 15.23 8.46 7.55
C GLN A 30 14.45 7.15 7.73
N HIS A 31 15.14 6.00 7.69
CA HIS A 31 14.51 4.69 7.72
C HIS A 31 14.18 4.24 9.15
N GLU A 32 13.05 3.56 9.28
CA GLU A 32 12.59 2.89 10.50
C GLU A 32 12.55 1.38 10.24
N LYS A 33 13.27 0.59 11.04
CA LYS A 33 13.21 -0.88 10.94
C LYS A 33 12.10 -1.41 11.84
N HIS A 34 11.20 -2.19 11.26
CA HIS A 34 10.13 -2.88 11.96
C HIS A 34 10.41 -4.37 11.97
N GLN A 35 10.43 -4.96 13.16
CA GLN A 35 10.50 -6.40 13.35
C GLN A 35 9.69 -6.76 14.59
N HIS A 36 8.43 -7.12 14.40
CA HIS A 36 7.52 -7.45 15.51
C HIS A 36 6.45 -8.45 15.10
N GLY A 37 6.43 -9.62 15.73
CA GLY A 37 5.46 -10.67 15.43
C GLY A 37 5.47 -11.02 13.93
N PRO A 38 4.33 -10.91 13.22
CA PRO A 38 4.21 -11.31 11.81
C PRO A 38 4.89 -10.36 10.80
N MET A 39 5.47 -9.24 11.24
CA MET A 39 5.97 -8.20 10.33
C MET A 39 7.48 -7.98 10.47
N SER A 40 8.19 -7.99 9.34
CA SER A 40 9.58 -7.56 9.20
C SER A 40 9.75 -6.76 7.93
N PHE A 41 10.18 -5.49 8.04
CA PHE A 41 10.50 -4.62 6.92
C PHE A 41 11.22 -3.34 7.35
N THR A 42 11.75 -2.61 6.38
CA THR A 42 12.18 -1.21 6.55
C THR A 42 11.11 -0.27 6.03
N GLN A 43 10.82 0.83 6.72
CA GLN A 43 9.89 1.85 6.22
C GLN A 43 10.44 3.27 6.30
N LEU A 44 9.78 4.18 5.57
CA LEU A 44 9.96 5.62 5.64
C LEU A 44 8.57 6.27 5.67
N ASP A 45 8.32 7.16 6.62
CA ASP A 45 7.10 7.96 6.69
C ASP A 45 7.34 9.33 6.05
N LEU A 46 6.75 9.56 4.87
CA LEU A 46 7.05 10.73 4.03
C LEU A 46 6.64 12.03 4.72
N GLY A 47 5.58 12.00 5.54
CA GLY A 47 5.09 13.16 6.27
C GLY A 47 6.03 13.65 7.38
N LYS A 48 7.07 12.88 7.75
CA LYS A 48 8.07 13.28 8.73
C LYS A 48 9.24 14.07 8.14
N HIS A 49 9.32 14.18 6.81
CA HIS A 49 10.50 14.69 6.13
C HIS A 49 10.13 15.66 5.01
N GLU A 50 10.45 16.95 5.18
CA GLU A 50 10.14 18.02 4.21
C GLU A 50 10.67 17.74 2.81
N ASN A 51 11.82 17.05 2.69
CA ASN A 51 12.38 16.73 1.39
C ASN A 51 11.53 15.75 0.58
N TRP A 52 10.47 15.14 1.13
CA TRP A 52 9.55 14.20 0.44
C TRP A 52 8.19 14.81 0.06
N LYS A 53 8.01 16.12 0.29
CA LYS A 53 6.72 16.80 0.09
C LYS A 53 6.19 16.68 -1.34
N ASP A 54 7.07 16.83 -2.33
CA ASP A 54 6.68 16.80 -3.74
C ASP A 54 6.26 15.40 -4.18
N GLU A 55 7.02 14.36 -3.84
CA GLU A 55 6.64 12.98 -4.15
C GLU A 55 5.36 12.57 -3.42
N SER A 56 5.21 12.98 -2.17
CA SER A 56 3.99 12.74 -1.38
C SER A 56 2.75 13.33 -2.06
N ALA A 57 2.84 14.55 -2.59
CA ALA A 57 1.74 15.19 -3.31
C ALA A 57 1.40 14.47 -4.63
N VAL A 58 2.41 14.05 -5.40
CA VAL A 58 2.20 13.28 -6.65
C VAL A 58 1.54 11.93 -6.36
N ILE A 59 2.07 11.19 -5.38
CA ILE A 59 1.50 9.90 -4.95
C ILE A 59 0.05 10.09 -4.50
N TYR A 60 -0.21 11.06 -3.63
CA TYR A 60 -1.56 11.34 -3.13
C TYR A 60 -2.55 11.57 -4.27
N ASN A 61 -2.21 12.44 -5.23
CA ASN A 61 -3.09 12.73 -6.36
C ASN A 61 -3.39 11.48 -7.21
N LYS A 62 -2.39 10.64 -7.45
CA LYS A 62 -2.55 9.37 -8.20
C LYS A 62 -3.42 8.37 -7.45
N LEU A 63 -3.22 8.22 -6.14
CA LEU A 63 -4.01 7.33 -5.29
C LEU A 63 -5.47 7.80 -5.18
N MET A 64 -5.71 9.11 -5.05
CA MET A 64 -7.07 9.66 -5.04
C MET A 64 -7.81 9.48 -6.37
N GLY A 65 -7.10 9.48 -7.51
CA GLY A 65 -7.67 9.05 -8.78
C GLY A 65 -8.16 7.61 -8.74
N CYS A 66 -7.40 6.70 -8.11
CA CYS A 66 -7.80 5.30 -7.93
C CYS A 66 -9.04 5.16 -7.02
N VAL A 67 -9.21 6.04 -6.02
CA VAL A 67 -10.40 6.05 -5.15
C VAL A 67 -11.67 6.30 -5.95
N ALA A 68 -11.64 7.31 -6.82
CA ALA A 68 -12.78 7.64 -7.66
C ALA A 68 -13.14 6.48 -8.59
N ASN A 69 -12.14 5.87 -9.23
CA ASN A 69 -12.33 4.69 -10.07
C ASN A 69 -12.89 3.52 -9.25
N TYR A 70 -12.34 3.27 -8.06
CA TYR A 70 -12.78 2.20 -7.17
C TYR A 70 -14.24 2.33 -6.74
N ALA A 71 -14.67 3.53 -6.35
CA ALA A 71 -16.06 3.76 -5.97
C ALA A 71 -17.02 3.47 -7.15
N ASN A 72 -16.63 3.87 -8.37
CA ASN A 72 -17.40 3.61 -9.58
C ASN A 72 -17.41 2.11 -9.95
N ASP A 73 -16.24 1.46 -9.98
CA ASP A 73 -16.06 0.07 -10.40
C ASP A 73 -16.67 -0.93 -9.42
N CYS A 74 -16.80 -0.55 -8.15
CA CYS A 74 -17.51 -1.32 -7.12
C CYS A 74 -18.99 -0.95 -7.02
N ASN A 75 -19.48 -0.06 -7.90
CA ASN A 75 -20.84 0.46 -7.91
C ASN A 75 -21.32 0.93 -6.52
N ILE A 76 -20.45 1.65 -5.80
CA ILE A 76 -20.74 2.06 -4.44
C ILE A 76 -21.73 3.20 -4.48
N ASN A 77 -22.84 3.05 -3.76
CA ASN A 77 -23.82 4.12 -3.63
C ASN A 77 -23.15 5.36 -3.01
N PRO A 78 -23.21 6.53 -3.65
CA PRO A 78 -22.61 7.76 -3.10
C PRO A 78 -23.10 8.12 -1.71
N LYS A 79 -24.29 7.66 -1.29
CA LYS A 79 -24.82 7.86 0.07
C LYS A 79 -24.13 7.00 1.13
N HIS A 80 -23.48 5.91 0.72
CA HIS A 80 -22.72 5.03 1.60
C HIS A 80 -21.25 5.41 1.66
N TRP A 81 -20.75 6.16 0.66
CA TRP A 81 -19.38 6.67 0.68
C TRP A 81 -19.25 7.81 1.71
N PRO A 82 -18.14 7.89 2.46
CA PRO A 82 -17.95 8.97 3.43
C PRO A 82 -17.92 10.34 2.74
N LYS A 83 -18.65 11.32 3.28
CA LYS A 83 -18.65 12.69 2.75
C LYS A 83 -17.32 13.38 2.99
N ASP A 84 -16.81 13.22 4.21
CA ASP A 84 -15.53 13.75 4.65
C ASP A 84 -14.65 12.59 5.09
N TYR A 85 -13.41 12.58 4.63
CA TYR A 85 -12.41 11.60 5.01
C TYR A 85 -11.01 12.18 4.82
N GLY A 86 -10.07 11.64 5.59
CA GLY A 86 -8.67 11.94 5.51
C GLY A 86 -7.87 10.72 5.07
N TYR A 87 -6.56 10.86 5.08
CA TYR A 87 -5.63 9.77 4.81
C TYR A 87 -4.53 9.75 5.86
N GLU A 88 -4.05 8.55 6.19
CA GLU A 88 -2.83 8.42 6.98
C GLU A 88 -1.62 8.84 6.18
N SER A 89 -0.57 9.33 6.85
CA SER A 89 0.69 9.66 6.20
C SER A 89 1.17 8.53 5.30
N ILE A 90 1.59 8.90 4.09
CA ILE A 90 2.08 7.98 3.08
C ILE A 90 3.40 7.38 3.56
N ARG A 91 3.57 6.07 3.38
CA ARG A 91 4.78 5.35 3.77
C ARG A 91 5.35 4.56 2.60
N ILE A 92 6.66 4.59 2.44
CA ILE A 92 7.38 3.62 1.61
C ILE A 92 7.80 2.47 2.52
N LYS A 93 7.60 1.23 2.08
CA LYS A 93 8.10 0.01 2.74
C LYS A 93 9.03 -0.73 1.78
N ARG A 94 10.15 -1.22 2.31
CA ARG A 94 11.10 -2.10 1.65
C ARG A 94 11.17 -3.44 2.39
N TYR A 95 11.06 -4.52 1.63
CA TYR A 95 11.25 -5.90 2.08
C TYR A 95 12.46 -6.47 1.36
N LEU A 96 13.43 -7.02 2.09
CA LEU A 96 14.62 -7.65 1.52
C LEU A 96 14.36 -9.12 1.13
N PRO A 97 15.00 -9.65 0.07
CA PRO A 97 14.90 -11.06 -0.32
C PRO A 97 15.84 -11.93 0.55
N ASP A 98 15.73 -11.81 1.87
CA ASP A 98 16.61 -12.48 2.84
C ASP A 98 15.96 -13.68 3.54
N GLY A 99 14.73 -14.03 3.13
CA GLY A 99 13.92 -15.06 3.76
C GLY A 99 13.26 -14.64 5.08
N VAL A 100 13.49 -13.41 5.54
CA VAL A 100 12.99 -12.87 6.81
C VAL A 100 11.92 -11.80 6.58
N ASP A 101 12.17 -10.83 5.71
CA ASP A 101 11.26 -9.69 5.51
C ASP A 101 9.93 -10.11 4.85
N GLU A 102 8.84 -9.96 5.61
CA GLU A 102 7.48 -10.25 5.17
C GLU A 102 6.46 -9.44 5.98
N PHE A 103 5.20 -9.52 5.55
CA PHE A 103 4.08 -9.25 6.44
C PHE A 103 3.11 -10.41 6.32
N ASP A 104 3.17 -11.31 7.30
CA ASP A 104 2.30 -12.47 7.38
C ASP A 104 0.82 -12.08 7.46
N SER A 105 -0.07 -13.05 7.29
CA SER A 105 -1.52 -12.92 7.25
C SER A 105 -2.06 -12.04 8.39
N HIS A 106 -2.72 -10.94 8.01
CA HIS A 106 -3.25 -9.95 8.93
C HIS A 106 -4.43 -9.18 8.33
N VAL A 107 -5.01 -8.33 9.17
CA VAL A 107 -6.01 -7.33 8.78
C VAL A 107 -5.57 -5.98 9.32
N ASP A 108 -5.96 -4.90 8.65
CA ASP A 108 -5.47 -3.56 8.91
C ASP A 108 -6.29 -2.80 9.97
N VAL A 109 -7.46 -3.34 10.34
CA VAL A 109 -8.32 -2.87 11.43
C VAL A 109 -8.43 -3.96 12.50
N THR A 110 -7.85 -3.69 13.68
CA THR A 110 -7.72 -4.68 14.77
C THR A 110 -8.06 -4.12 16.15
N ASN A 111 -8.13 -2.80 16.30
CA ASN A 111 -8.41 -2.16 17.59
C ASN A 111 -9.01 -0.76 17.38
N TYR A 112 -9.43 -0.11 18.46
CA TYR A 112 -10.07 1.21 18.40
C TYR A 112 -9.20 2.28 17.71
N LYS A 113 -7.87 2.22 17.86
CA LYS A 113 -6.95 3.22 17.29
C LYS A 113 -6.95 3.20 15.76
N ASN A 114 -7.09 2.03 15.13
CA ASN A 114 -7.12 1.88 13.67
C ASN A 114 -8.53 1.64 13.10
N ALA A 115 -9.57 1.55 13.95
CA ALA A 115 -10.97 1.33 13.55
C ALA A 115 -11.56 2.40 12.64
N ARG A 116 -10.95 3.59 12.56
CA ARG A 116 -11.39 4.66 11.65
C ARG A 116 -11.05 4.40 10.18
N ARG A 117 -10.21 3.43 9.85
CA ARG A 117 -9.83 3.13 8.47
C ARG A 117 -10.99 2.49 7.71
N PHE A 118 -11.18 2.85 6.45
CA PHE A 118 -12.22 2.23 5.61
C PHE A 118 -11.73 1.82 4.21
N LEU A 119 -10.54 2.26 3.79
CA LEU A 119 -9.95 1.85 2.52
C LEU A 119 -8.41 1.86 2.62
N VAL A 120 -7.75 0.92 1.95
CA VAL A 120 -6.28 0.87 1.84
C VAL A 120 -5.84 1.00 0.38
N PHE A 121 -4.65 1.59 0.19
CA PHE A 121 -3.94 1.60 -1.09
C PHE A 121 -2.54 1.03 -0.92
N PHE A 122 -2.17 0.14 -1.82
CA PHE A 122 -0.80 -0.33 -1.96
C PHE A 122 -0.33 -0.14 -3.39
N ALA A 123 0.67 0.70 -3.61
CA ALA A 123 1.29 0.90 -4.90
C ALA A 123 2.65 0.20 -4.96
N TYR A 124 2.92 -0.61 -5.98
CA TYR A 124 4.21 -1.26 -6.14
C TYR A 124 5.16 -0.38 -6.94
N LEU A 125 6.37 -0.20 -6.43
CA LEU A 125 7.40 0.65 -7.07
C LEU A 125 8.38 -0.16 -7.94
N ASP A 126 8.37 -1.49 -7.84
CA ASP A 126 9.17 -2.35 -8.69
C ASP A 126 8.42 -3.61 -9.12
N ASP A 127 8.94 -4.24 -10.17
CA ASP A 127 8.49 -5.53 -10.67
C ASP A 127 9.22 -6.63 -9.92
N ASN A 128 8.55 -7.68 -9.48
CA ASN A 128 9.19 -8.85 -8.87
C ASN A 128 8.40 -10.10 -9.24
N ASP A 129 9.09 -11.21 -9.47
CA ASP A 129 8.46 -12.47 -9.85
C ASP A 129 7.61 -13.02 -8.69
N GLU A 130 8.02 -12.74 -7.45
CA GLU A 130 7.29 -13.04 -6.21
C GLU A 130 7.13 -11.80 -5.32
N GLY A 131 6.41 -11.96 -4.21
CA GLY A 131 6.22 -10.89 -3.23
C GLY A 131 4.98 -10.04 -3.47
N GLY A 132 3.98 -10.57 -4.18
CA GLY A 132 2.67 -9.94 -4.29
C GLY A 132 1.92 -9.85 -2.96
N THR A 133 0.74 -9.22 -2.99
CA THR A 133 -0.22 -9.24 -1.87
C THR A 133 -1.29 -10.27 -2.17
N HIS A 134 -1.47 -11.22 -1.25
CA HIS A 134 -2.44 -12.30 -1.35
C HIS A 134 -3.64 -11.97 -0.47
N LEU A 135 -4.84 -12.10 -1.04
CA LEU A 135 -6.11 -12.09 -0.32
C LEU A 135 -6.73 -13.48 -0.47
N SER A 136 -6.24 -14.41 0.36
CA SER A 136 -6.39 -15.86 0.18
C SER A 136 -7.86 -16.30 0.17
N ASP A 137 -8.69 -15.71 1.03
CA ASP A 137 -10.13 -16.00 1.13
C ASP A 137 -10.91 -15.72 -0.17
N TYR A 138 -10.36 -14.86 -1.04
CA TYR A 138 -10.95 -14.54 -2.35
C TYR A 138 -10.23 -15.22 -3.52
N GLY A 139 -9.14 -15.95 -3.26
CA GLY A 139 -8.27 -16.49 -4.32
C GLY A 139 -7.63 -15.40 -5.19
N ILE A 140 -7.43 -14.19 -4.64
CA ILE A 140 -6.90 -13.04 -5.37
C ILE A 140 -5.43 -12.82 -4.99
N VAL A 141 -4.60 -12.55 -6.01
CA VAL A 141 -3.22 -12.10 -5.84
C VAL A 141 -3.04 -10.81 -6.63
N SER A 142 -2.59 -9.76 -5.95
CA SER A 142 -2.05 -8.57 -6.61
C SER A 142 -0.55 -8.79 -6.80
N PRO A 143 -0.07 -9.00 -8.04
CA PRO A 143 1.36 -9.21 -8.27
C PRO A 143 2.17 -7.98 -7.89
N CYS A 144 3.46 -8.18 -7.58
CA CYS A 144 4.40 -7.09 -7.38
C CYS A 144 4.78 -6.49 -8.76
N LYS A 145 3.87 -5.72 -9.34
CA LYS A 145 4.02 -5.14 -10.69
C LYS A 145 4.22 -3.63 -10.58
N LYS A 146 5.32 -3.12 -11.13
CA LYS A 146 5.69 -1.71 -11.07
C LYS A 146 4.54 -0.83 -11.55
N GLY A 147 4.25 0.20 -10.77
CA GLY A 147 3.23 1.20 -11.07
C GLY A 147 1.79 0.76 -10.85
N SER A 148 1.55 -0.50 -10.46
CA SER A 148 0.21 -0.98 -10.11
C SER A 148 -0.21 -0.53 -8.72
N VAL A 149 -1.51 -0.33 -8.53
CA VAL A 149 -2.15 0.05 -7.26
C VAL A 149 -3.25 -0.93 -6.91
N LEU A 150 -3.10 -1.59 -5.77
CA LEU A 150 -4.11 -2.43 -5.14
C LEU A 150 -4.98 -1.58 -4.19
N VAL A 151 -6.29 -1.72 -4.30
CA VAL A 151 -7.29 -1.05 -3.46
C VAL A 151 -8.30 -2.05 -2.92
N PHE A 152 -8.53 -2.05 -1.60
CA PHE A 152 -9.50 -2.91 -0.94
C PHE A 152 -9.91 -2.35 0.45
N PRO A 153 -10.96 -2.89 1.09
CA PRO A 153 -11.33 -2.51 2.45
C PRO A 153 -10.43 -3.18 3.51
N PRO A 154 -9.92 -2.45 4.53
CA PRO A 154 -8.97 -2.97 5.54
C PRO A 154 -9.57 -3.82 6.69
N MET A 155 -10.82 -4.26 6.60
CA MET A 155 -11.54 -4.94 7.71
C MET A 155 -11.33 -6.45 7.68
N TRP A 156 -11.80 -7.15 8.73
CA TRP A 156 -11.62 -8.59 8.91
C TRP A 156 -12.02 -9.50 7.72
N PRO A 157 -12.99 -9.16 6.84
CA PRO A 157 -13.26 -9.98 5.67
C PRO A 157 -12.15 -9.95 4.61
N TRP A 158 -11.17 -9.05 4.71
CA TRP A 158 -10.07 -8.88 3.77
C TRP A 158 -8.72 -9.15 4.44
N GLU A 159 -8.63 -10.33 5.07
CA GLU A 159 -7.35 -10.88 5.49
C GLU A 159 -6.41 -10.94 4.28
N HIS A 160 -5.19 -10.49 4.50
CA HIS A 160 -4.18 -10.46 3.46
C HIS A 160 -2.78 -10.63 4.02
N ARG A 161 -1.87 -11.06 3.15
CA ARG A 161 -0.43 -11.11 3.44
C ARG A 161 0.38 -10.49 2.32
N GLY A 162 1.47 -9.83 2.71
CA GLY A 162 2.52 -9.42 1.78
C GLY A 162 3.57 -10.53 1.69
N ALA A 163 3.57 -11.29 0.61
CA ALA A 163 4.53 -12.37 0.41
C ALA A 163 5.98 -11.84 0.39
N LYS A 164 6.91 -12.72 0.77
CA LYS A 164 8.35 -12.46 0.69
C LYS A 164 8.76 -12.20 -0.76
N PRO A 165 9.61 -11.19 -1.02
CA PRO A 165 10.35 -11.16 -2.26
C PRO A 165 11.40 -12.30 -2.28
N VAL A 166 11.73 -12.81 -3.47
CA VAL A 166 12.71 -13.90 -3.62
C VAL A 166 14.00 -13.46 -4.30
N ASP A 167 13.93 -12.59 -5.30
CA ASP A 167 15.11 -12.25 -6.12
C ASP A 167 15.74 -10.91 -5.76
N LYS A 168 14.91 -9.87 -5.59
CA LYS A 168 15.36 -8.50 -5.30
C LYS A 168 14.44 -7.81 -4.29
N PRO A 169 14.87 -6.70 -3.66
CA PRO A 169 14.04 -6.01 -2.70
C PRO A 169 12.71 -5.55 -3.30
N LYS A 170 11.63 -5.78 -2.55
CA LYS A 170 10.30 -5.29 -2.89
C LYS A 170 10.12 -3.90 -2.28
N TYR A 171 9.69 -2.94 -3.10
CA TYR A 171 9.33 -1.60 -2.67
C TYR A 171 7.85 -1.33 -2.93
N MET A 172 7.17 -0.81 -1.92
CA MET A 172 5.77 -0.43 -2.05
C MET A 172 5.47 0.85 -1.28
N VAL A 173 4.50 1.61 -1.78
CA VAL A 173 3.91 2.75 -1.09
C VAL A 173 2.57 2.34 -0.52
N GLY A 174 2.28 2.73 0.72
CA GLY A 174 1.02 2.46 1.38
C GLY A 174 0.42 3.68 2.09
N SER A 175 -0.90 3.75 2.08
CA SER A 175 -1.69 4.66 2.91
C SER A 175 -3.10 4.10 3.13
N TYR A 176 -3.83 4.68 4.09
CA TYR A 176 -5.19 4.31 4.46
C TYR A 176 -6.08 5.53 4.45
N LEU A 177 -7.27 5.44 3.84
CA LEU A 177 -8.32 6.42 4.11
C LEU A 177 -9.00 6.12 5.42
N HIS A 178 -9.37 7.18 6.12
CA HIS A 178 -10.09 7.07 7.38
C HIS A 178 -11.16 8.15 7.53
N TYR A 179 -12.17 7.85 8.35
CA TYR A 179 -13.16 8.82 8.81
C TYR A 179 -12.47 9.94 9.60
N VAL A 180 -12.99 11.18 9.47
CA VAL A 180 -12.53 12.39 10.19
C VAL A 180 -13.56 12.89 11.17
#